data_AF-A0A3D8VD03-F1
#
_entry.id   AF-A0A3D8VD03-F1
#
_cell.length_a   1.000
_cell.length_b   1.000
_cell.length_c   1.000
_cell.angle_alpha   90.00
_cell.angle_beta   90.00
_cell.angle_gamma   90.00
#
_symmetry.space_group_name_H-M   'P 1'
#
loop_
_entity.id
_entity.type
_entity.pdbx_description
1 polymer ?
#
loop_
_entity_poly.entity_id
_entity_poly.type
_entity_poly.pdbx_seq_one_letter_code
_entity_poly.pdbx_strand_id
1 'polypeptide(L)' 'MENLIEIKLPGHTVFLTHDEMKVLLRSNPNVWKESIKRGKYILRSRKQKEREIKKFKGDR' A
#
# COMPACT_ATOMS: atom_id res chain seq x y z
N MET A 1 2.09 -18.55 -11.36
CA MET A 1 3.12 -17.58 -10.93
C MET A 1 2.69 -17.04 -9.59
N GLU A 2 3.51 -17.20 -8.55
CA GLU A 2 3.21 -16.63 -7.24
C GLU A 2 3.40 -15.12 -7.28
N ASN A 3 2.40 -14.37 -6.81
CA ASN A 3 2.48 -12.92 -6.72
C ASN A 3 3.33 -12.55 -5.50
N LEU A 4 4.61 -12.29 -5.74
CA LEU A 4 5.56 -11.81 -4.74
C LEU A 4 5.38 -10.29 -4.50
N ILE A 5 5.42 -9.91 -3.23
CA ILE A 5 5.42 -8.54 -2.75
C ILE A 5 6.86 -8.17 -2.43
N GLU A 6 7.40 -7.20 -3.14
CA GLU A 6 8.72 -6.62 -2.86
C GLU A 6 8.61 -5.60 -1.71
N ILE A 7 9.45 -5.76 -0.70
CA ILE A 7 9.55 -4.86 0.44
C ILE A 7 10.99 -4.37 0.55
N LYS A 8 11.18 -3.07 0.31
CA LYS A 8 12.47 -2.40 0.48
C LYS A 8 12.61 -1.94 1.92
N LEU A 9 13.57 -2.52 2.62
CA LEU A 9 13.94 -2.14 3.98
C LEU A 9 15.32 -1.48 3.97
N PRO A 10 15.68 -0.71 5.00
CA PRO A 10 17.06 -0.23 5.14
C PRO A 10 18.05 -1.40 5.16
N GLY A 11 18.90 -1.49 4.12
CA GLY A 11 19.98 -2.47 4.01
C GLY A 11 19.62 -3.81 3.37
N HIS A 12 18.36 -4.10 3.07
CA HIS A 12 17.97 -5.35 2.39
C HIS A 12 16.60 -5.25 1.71
N THR A 13 16.36 -6.14 0.74
CA THR A 13 15.08 -6.26 0.04
C THR A 13 14.53 -7.65 0.28
N VAL A 14 13.28 -7.73 0.76
CA VAL A 14 12.60 -8.98 1.04
C VAL A 14 11.48 -9.16 0.02
N PHE A 15 11.37 -10.37 -0.53
CA PHE A 15 10.24 -10.78 -1.35
C PHE A 15 9.41 -11.75 -0.53
N LEU A 16 8.13 -11.45 -0.36
CA LEU A 16 7.19 -12.31 0.37
C LEU A 16 6.00 -12.63 -0.52
N THR A 17 5.48 -13.85 -0.42
CA THR A 17 4.20 -14.19 -1.00
C THR A 17 3.05 -13.49 -0.26
N HIS A 18 1.89 -13.43 -0.90
CA HIS A 18 0.68 -12.90 -0.25
C HIS A 18 0.28 -13.69 1.00
N ASP A 19 0.53 -15.00 1.04
CA ASP A 19 0.11 -15.83 2.16
C ASP A 19 1.07 -15.72 3.34
N GLU A 20 2.38 -15.64 3.11
CA GLU A 20 3.36 -15.31 4.15
C GLU A 20 3.07 -13.94 4.76
N MET A 21 2.76 -12.94 3.92
CA MET A 21 2.38 -11.61 4.40
C MET A 21 1.13 -11.65 5.29
N LYS A 22 0.09 -12.42 4.91
CA LYS A 22 -1.11 -12.58 5.73
C LYS A 22 -0.78 -13.23 7.07
N VAL A 23 0.06 -14.26 7.10
CA VAL A 23 0.46 -14.95 8.33
C VAL A 23 1.24 -14.00 9.24
N LEU A 24 2.22 -13.28 8.71
CA LEU A 24 3.00 -12.29 9.46
C LEU A 24 2.10 -11.20 10.05
N LEU A 25 1.18 -10.65 9.26
CA LEU A 25 0.28 -9.60 9.75
C LEU A 25 -0.76 -10.09 10.75
N ARG A 26 -1.19 -11.36 10.66
CA ARG A 26 -2.08 -11.99 11.66
C ARG A 26 -1.41 -12.12 13.03
N SER A 27 -0.09 -12.30 13.08
CA SER A 27 0.65 -12.42 14.35
C SER A 27 0.61 -11.12 15.17
N ASN A 28 0.37 -9.96 14.53
CA ASN A 28 0.24 -8.68 15.23
C ASN A 28 -0.99 -7.87 14.75
N PRO A 29 -2.16 -8.06 15.41
CA PRO A 29 -3.41 -7.41 15.01
C PRO A 29 -3.37 -5.87 15.01
N ASN A 30 -2.54 -5.27 15.88
CA ASN A 30 -2.40 -3.81 15.95
C ASN A 30 -1.72 -3.27 14.69
N VAL A 31 -0.65 -3.94 14.24
CA VAL A 31 0.04 -3.59 12.98
C VAL A 31 -0.90 -3.74 11.79
N TRP A 32 -1.71 -4.81 11.76
CA TRP A 32 -2.69 -5.03 10.71
C TRP A 32 -3.77 -3.94 10.64
N LYS A 33 -4.35 -3.56 11.79
CA LYS A 33 -5.36 -2.51 11.85
C LYS A 33 -4.81 -1.18 11.35
N GLU A 34 -3.60 -0.85 11.78
CA GLU A 34 -2.94 0.41 11.42
C GLU A 34 -2.49 0.43 9.96
N SER A 35 -2.00 -0.70 9.42
CA SER A 35 -1.62 -0.81 8.01
C SER A 35 -2.82 -0.62 7.07
N ILE A 36 -3.99 -1.17 7.41
CA ILE A 36 -5.24 -0.96 6.66
C ILE A 36 -5.64 0.52 6.68
N LYS A 37 -5.56 1.18 7.85
CA LYS A 37 -5.91 2.59 7.99
C LYS A 37 -5.02 3.47 7.11
N ARG A 38 -3.70 3.24 7.13
CA ARG A 38 -2.72 3.93 6.28
C ARG A 38 -3.00 3.68 4.80
N GLY A 39 -3.27 2.43 4.41
CA GLY A 39 -3.60 2.08 3.03
C GLY A 39 -4.79 2.86 2.49
N LYS A 40 -5.89 2.94 3.25
CA LYS A 40 -7.09 3.72 2.85
C LYS A 40 -6.77 5.21 2.67
N TYR A 41 -6.00 5.79 3.58
CA TYR A 41 -5.62 7.20 3.49
C TYR A 41 -4.78 7.48 2.23
N ILE A 42 -3.75 6.67 1.98
CA ILE A 42 -2.87 6.81 0.81
C ILE A 42 -3.68 6.68 -0.49
N LEU A 43 -4.55 5.67 -0.60
CA LEU A 43 -5.38 5.47 -1.80
C LEU A 43 -6.33 6.65 -2.04
N ARG A 44 -6.95 7.18 -0.98
CA ARG A 44 -7.80 8.38 -1.08
C ARG A 44 -7.00 9.60 -1.54
N SER A 45 -5.82 9.82 -0.96
CA SER A 45 -4.93 10.91 -1.34
C SER A 45 -4.51 10.82 -2.82
N ARG A 46 -4.16 9.62 -3.30
CA ARG A 46 -3.84 9.39 -4.72
C ARG A 46 -5.02 9.72 -5.62
N LYS A 47 -6.21 9.21 -5.31
CA LYS A 47 -7.44 9.48 -6.08
C LYS A 47 -7.82 10.97 -6.08
N GLN A 48 -7.59 11.66 -4.97
CA GLN A 48 -7.81 13.10 -4.89
C GLN A 48 -6.85 13.86 -5.80
N LYS A 49 -5.54 13.56 -5.76
CA LYS A 49 -4.54 14.15 -6.65
C LYS A 49 -4.89 13.93 -8.12
N GLU A 50 -5.33 12.74 -8.49
CA GLU A 50 -5.79 12.44 -9.86
C GLU A 50 -6.96 13.32 -10.30
N ARG A 51 -7.93 13.57 -9.41
CA ARG A 51 -9.07 14.47 -9.67
C ARG A 51 -8.63 15.91 -9.84
N GLU A 52 -7.72 16.39 -8.99
CA GLU A 52 -7.16 17.74 -9.07
C GLU A 52 -6.40 17.95 -10.38
N ILE A 53 -5.57 16.98 -10.79
CA ILE A 53 -4.87 16.99 -12.08
C ILE A 53 -5.87 17.02 -13.24
N LYS A 54 -6.94 16.22 -13.18
CA LYS A 54 -7.96 16.19 -14.22
C LYS A 54 -8.71 17.52 -14.33
N LYS A 55 -9.04 18.15 -13.20
CA LYS A 55 -9.67 19.47 -13.17
C LYS A 55 -8.75 20.54 -13.77
N PHE A 56 -7.48 20.54 -13.39
CA PHE A 56 -6.49 21.49 -13.93
C PHE A 56 -6.24 21.33 -15.43
N LYS A 57 -6.29 20.10 -15.96
CA LYS A 57 -6.16 19.84 -17.40
C LYS A 57 -7.42 20.16 -18.21
N GLY A 58 -8.59 20.28 -17.58
CA GLY A 58 -9.86 20.60 -18.25
C GLY A 58 -10.15 22.10 -18.37
N ASP A 59 -9.42 22.94 -17.64
CA ASP A 59 -9.56 24.42 -17.63
C ASP A 59 -8.47 25.13 -18.48
N ARG A 60 -7.92 24.49 -19.51
CA ARG A 60 -7.00 25.11 -20.48
C ARG A 60 -7.42 24.86 -21.91
#